data_AF-A0A957P2Z5-F1
#
_entry.id   AF-A0A957P2Z5-F1
#
_cell.length_a   1.000
_cell.length_b   1.000
_cell.length_c   1.000
_cell.angle_alpha   90.00
_cell.angle_beta   90.00
_cell.angle_gamma   90.00
#
_symmetry.space_group_name_H-M   'P 1'
#
loop_
_entity.id
_entity.type
_entity.pdbx_description
1 polymer ?
#
loop_
_entity_poly.entity_id
_entity_poly.type
_entity_poly.pdbx_seq_one_letter_code
_entity_poly.pdbx_strand_id
1 'polypeptide(L)'
;AMQTARQVDAELGLKEQLATALELTQAAPNALDDVSTILVEKQRVHASSVAQQITNAQLPLPFLRKPLLAAGVCLLAIMALRLLPNPMDQVLAERAAIAQAAQGQAARMETLRQEVANSMQLPPAEKEELLRQLDELAQQLRANQGDREDALAEFSKLAEALRQKLDPAAASHQQALDALAAQLQALAQNQPNNNSPQDGAEALQQLAASLAELTPEGQTELAQALAQLANEAGQSGQSDLAQTLSALAQAVQQGDGATAASAAQSAAEQLAQSQAALSAQAELQQTLDQVQSARQALAQSAQAQQSGGAAG
;
A
#
# COMPACT_ATOMS: atom_id res chain seq x y z
N ALA A 1 50.08 28.37 46.68
CA ALA A 1 50.35 28.82 48.06
C ALA A 1 50.57 30.33 48.12
N MET A 2 51.67 30.89 47.56
CA MET A 2 51.94 32.34 47.65
C MET A 2 50.92 33.21 46.88
N GLN A 3 50.49 32.80 45.69
CA GLN A 3 49.40 33.48 44.95
C GLN A 3 48.08 33.47 45.73
N THR A 4 47.78 32.36 46.39
CA THR A 4 46.58 32.18 47.22
C THR A 4 46.63 33.09 48.46
N ALA A 5 47.80 33.23 49.11
CA ALA A 5 47.99 34.11 50.26
C ALA A 5 47.83 35.60 49.87
N ARG A 6 48.36 36.01 48.71
CA ARG A 6 48.19 37.38 48.19
C ARG A 6 46.74 37.71 47.83
N GLN A 7 46.03 36.76 47.24
CA GLN A 7 44.63 36.94 46.87
C GLN A 7 43.73 37.07 48.10
N VAL A 8 44.01 36.27 49.15
CA VAL A 8 43.33 36.35 50.44
C VAL A 8 43.68 37.65 51.18
N ASP A 9 44.94 38.09 51.16
CA ASP A 9 45.35 39.38 51.75
C ASP A 9 44.68 40.58 51.06
N ALA A 10 44.52 40.52 49.75
CA ALA A 10 43.85 41.55 48.96
C ALA A 10 42.33 41.58 49.21
N GLU A 11 41.69 40.42 49.27
CA GLU A 11 40.23 40.32 49.51
C GLU A 11 39.84 40.69 50.95
N LEU A 12 40.68 40.38 51.94
CA LEU A 12 40.44 40.69 53.36
C LEU A 12 41.08 42.01 53.82
N GLY A 13 41.74 42.76 52.93
CA GLY A 13 42.36 44.04 53.25
C GLY A 13 43.53 43.95 54.24
N LEU A 14 44.18 42.78 54.31
CA LEU A 14 45.21 42.45 55.30
C LEU A 14 46.60 43.02 54.96
N LYS A 15 46.71 43.90 53.95
CA LYS A 15 47.93 44.64 53.59
C LYS A 15 49.18 43.76 53.50
N GLU A 16 49.08 42.65 52.76
CA GLU A 16 50.17 41.68 52.50
C GLU A 16 50.73 40.98 53.76
N GLN A 17 50.01 40.98 54.89
CA GLN A 17 50.51 40.41 56.15
C GLN A 17 50.71 38.89 56.08
N LEU A 18 49.83 38.15 55.40
CA LEU A 18 49.97 36.69 55.23
C LEU A 18 51.02 36.36 54.18
N ALA A 19 51.10 37.13 53.10
CA ALA A 19 52.12 37.01 52.06
C ALA A 19 53.52 37.25 52.64
N THR A 20 53.69 38.30 53.44
CA THR A 20 54.97 38.64 54.09
C THR A 20 55.38 37.59 55.12
N ALA A 21 54.42 37.09 55.92
CA ALA A 21 54.71 36.01 56.87
C ALA A 21 55.17 34.74 56.15
N LEU A 22 54.52 34.38 55.04
CA LEU A 22 54.86 33.18 54.28
C LEU A 22 56.20 33.31 53.53
N GLU A 23 56.56 34.51 53.09
CA GLU A 23 57.85 34.84 52.49
C GLU A 23 59.00 34.76 53.52
N LEU A 24 58.80 35.29 54.72
CA LEU A 24 59.76 35.20 55.82
C LEU A 24 59.94 33.78 56.37
N THR A 25 58.90 32.93 56.24
CA THR A 25 59.01 31.51 56.62
C THR A 25 59.77 30.68 55.58
N GLN A 26 59.84 31.15 54.32
CA GLN A 26 60.62 30.50 53.26
C GLN A 26 62.07 31.01 53.16
N ALA A 27 62.38 32.17 53.75
CA ALA A 27 63.74 32.66 53.87
C ALA A 27 64.58 31.70 54.74
N ALA A 28 65.67 31.18 54.18
CA ALA A 28 66.46 30.11 54.79
C ALA A 28 67.05 30.50 56.16
N PRO A 29 67.06 29.59 57.15
CA PRO A 29 67.42 29.89 58.55
C PRO A 29 68.90 30.24 58.79
N ASN A 30 69.76 30.19 57.76
CA ASN A 30 71.21 30.38 57.89
C ASN A 30 71.69 31.82 57.70
N ALA A 31 70.79 32.80 57.56
CA ALA A 31 71.15 34.21 57.35
C ALA A 31 70.46 35.18 58.32
N LEU A 32 69.89 34.67 59.41
CA LEU A 32 69.07 35.44 60.33
C LEU A 32 69.79 35.59 61.68
N ASP A 33 70.20 36.82 62.02
CA ASP A 33 70.70 37.20 63.36
C ASP A 33 69.63 36.96 64.44
N ASP A 34 70.01 36.77 65.70
CA ASP A 34 69.09 36.52 66.83
C ASP A 34 67.90 37.50 66.91
N VAL A 35 68.13 38.76 66.53
CA VAL A 35 67.10 39.82 66.50
C VAL A 35 66.04 39.56 65.42
N SER A 36 66.45 39.01 64.27
CA SER A 36 65.55 38.69 63.17
C SER A 36 64.70 37.44 63.43
N THR A 37 65.21 36.47 64.20
CA THR A 37 64.44 35.31 64.66
C THR A 37 63.28 35.71 65.58
N ILE A 38 63.53 36.66 66.50
CA ILE A 38 62.49 37.21 67.40
C ILE A 38 61.41 37.98 66.60
N LEU A 39 61.81 38.72 65.56
CA LEU A 39 60.88 39.46 64.70
C LEU A 39 59.99 38.51 63.88
N VAL A 40 60.56 37.44 63.33
CA VAL A 40 59.82 36.39 62.61
C VAL A 40 58.84 35.68 63.54
N GLU A 41 59.24 35.38 64.77
CA GLU A 41 58.36 34.74 65.76
C GLU A 41 57.19 35.67 66.14
N LYS A 42 57.44 36.96 66.38
CA LYS A 42 56.39 37.95 66.63
C LYS A 42 55.44 38.13 65.45
N GLN A 43 55.96 38.16 64.22
CA GLN A 43 55.11 38.23 63.02
C GLN A 43 54.30 36.96 62.81
N ARG A 44 54.84 35.78 63.14
CA ARG A 44 54.12 34.52 63.05
C ARG A 44 52.97 34.44 64.06
N VAL A 45 53.21 34.86 65.30
CA VAL A 45 52.15 34.97 66.32
C VAL A 45 51.07 35.95 65.87
N HIS A 46 51.46 37.12 65.36
CA HIS A 46 50.52 38.13 64.87
C HIS A 46 49.72 37.65 63.63
N ALA A 47 50.37 37.03 62.65
CA ALA A 47 49.71 36.45 61.48
C ALA A 47 48.74 35.32 61.87
N SER A 48 49.11 34.50 62.85
CA SER A 48 48.24 33.44 63.36
C SER A 48 47.03 33.98 64.13
N SER A 49 47.18 35.07 64.90
CA SER A 49 46.06 35.69 65.59
C SER A 49 45.10 36.38 64.62
N VAL A 50 45.63 36.99 63.56
CA VAL A 50 44.82 37.57 62.48
C VAL A 50 44.07 36.46 61.73
N ALA A 51 44.74 35.35 61.40
CA ALA A 51 44.10 34.21 60.73
C ALA A 51 42.98 33.56 61.56
N GLN A 52 43.13 33.48 62.88
CA GLN A 52 42.10 32.94 63.78
C GLN A 52 40.89 33.87 63.96
N GLN A 53 41.02 35.17 63.65
CA GLN A 53 39.91 36.12 63.71
C GLN A 53 39.07 36.15 62.42
N ILE A 54 39.52 35.48 61.35
CA ILE A 54 38.79 35.35 60.09
C ILE A 54 37.65 34.33 60.30
N THR A 55 36.45 34.84 60.55
CA THR A 55 35.25 34.01 60.70
C THR A 55 34.66 33.68 59.32
N ASN A 56 34.11 32.47 59.13
CA ASN A 56 33.47 32.01 57.87
C ASN A 56 32.45 33.00 57.25
N ALA A 57 31.91 33.93 58.05
CA ALA A 57 30.97 34.97 57.60
C ALA A 57 31.60 36.10 56.76
N GLN A 58 32.95 36.17 56.67
CA GLN A 58 33.67 37.19 55.90
C GLN A 58 34.11 36.71 54.51
N LEU A 59 33.85 35.45 54.15
CA LEU A 59 33.96 35.00 52.76
C LEU A 59 32.69 35.44 52.01
N PRO A 60 32.75 36.41 51.08
CA PRO A 60 31.62 36.68 50.21
C PRO A 60 31.49 35.47 49.29
N LEU A 61 30.57 34.55 49.58
CA LEU A 61 30.04 33.65 48.56
C LEU A 61 29.11 34.51 47.69
N PRO A 62 29.53 34.95 46.49
CA PRO A 62 28.65 35.75 45.66
C PRO A 62 27.46 34.86 45.28
N PHE A 63 26.25 35.23 45.72
CA PHE A 63 25.03 34.65 45.18
C PHE A 63 24.97 34.99 43.69
N LEU A 64 25.39 34.06 42.84
CA LEU A 64 25.45 34.20 41.38
C LEU A 64 24.03 34.10 40.79
N ARG A 65 23.21 35.14 41.02
CA ARG A 65 21.81 35.22 40.56
C ARG A 65 21.69 35.14 39.03
N LYS A 66 22.70 35.64 38.30
CA LYS A 66 22.70 35.67 36.82
C LYS A 66 22.74 34.27 36.19
N PRO A 67 23.68 33.36 36.52
CA PRO A 67 23.64 32.01 35.98
C PRO A 67 22.45 31.19 36.52
N LEU A 68 21.94 31.50 37.71
CA LEU A 68 20.75 30.83 38.26
C LEU A 68 19.47 31.20 37.48
N LEU A 69 19.35 32.47 37.06
CA LEU A 69 18.28 32.95 36.19
C LEU A 69 18.44 32.40 34.76
N ALA A 70 19.68 32.34 34.23
CA ALA A 70 19.95 31.70 32.95
C ALA A 70 19.60 30.21 32.96
N ALA A 71 19.94 29.48 34.03
CA ALA A 71 19.55 28.09 34.22
C ALA A 71 18.04 27.93 34.29
N GLY A 72 17.32 28.82 35.00
CA GLY A 72 15.86 28.83 35.05
C GLY A 72 15.21 29.07 33.69
N VAL A 73 15.75 29.98 32.88
CA VAL A 73 15.30 30.23 31.49
C VAL A 73 15.58 29.03 30.59
N CYS A 74 16.74 28.39 30.71
CA CYS A 74 17.03 27.15 29.98
C CYS A 74 16.07 26.02 30.39
N LEU A 75 15.73 25.89 31.67
CA LEU A 75 14.79 24.88 32.16
C LEU A 75 13.37 25.14 31.62
N LEU A 76 12.93 26.41 31.61
CA LEU A 76 11.66 26.81 30.99
C LEU A 76 11.66 26.57 29.47
N ALA A 77 12.76 26.84 28.78
CA ALA A 77 12.88 26.57 27.34
C ALA A 77 12.81 25.06 27.04
N ILE A 78 13.47 24.22 27.84
CA ILE A 78 13.38 22.75 27.74
C ILE A 78 11.95 22.28 28.01
N MET A 79 11.27 22.87 29.00
CA MET A 79 9.88 22.54 29.34
C MET A 79 8.89 23.01 28.27
N ALA A 80 9.14 24.15 27.62
CA ALA A 80 8.36 24.62 26.48
C ALA A 80 8.57 23.74 25.23
N LEU A 81 9.81 23.30 24.96
CA LEU A 81 10.14 22.34 23.90
C LEU A 81 9.50 20.96 24.13
N ARG A 82 9.27 20.57 25.38
CA ARG A 82 8.51 19.36 25.74
C ARG A 82 7.00 19.49 25.49
N LEU A 83 6.47 20.71 25.56
CA LEU A 83 5.04 20.99 25.40
C LEU A 83 4.65 21.27 23.95
N LEU A 84 5.62 21.68 23.11
CA LEU A 84 5.39 21.86 21.68
C LEU A 84 5.35 20.47 21.00
N PRO A 85 4.20 20.03 20.47
CA PRO A 85 4.11 18.75 19.77
C PRO A 85 5.06 18.78 18.56
N ASN A 86 5.91 17.76 18.44
CA ASN A 86 6.86 17.66 17.35
C ASN A 86 6.11 17.28 16.06
N PRO A 87 6.15 18.10 14.99
CA PRO A 87 5.45 17.82 13.74
C PRO A 87 5.94 16.53 13.06
N MET A 88 7.15 16.05 13.36
CA MET A 88 7.61 14.76 12.83
C MET A 88 6.80 13.57 13.35
N ASP A 89 6.26 13.63 14.56
CA ASP A 89 5.49 12.51 15.12
C ASP A 89 4.20 12.26 14.33
N GLN A 90 3.58 13.33 13.81
CA GLN A 90 2.41 13.25 12.94
C GLN A 90 2.74 12.58 11.59
N VAL A 91 3.89 12.93 10.99
CA VAL A 91 4.34 12.34 9.72
C VAL A 91 4.69 10.86 9.90
N LEU A 92 5.33 10.48 11.02
CA LEU A 92 5.61 9.08 11.32
C LEU A 92 4.32 8.27 11.53
N ALA A 93 3.34 8.85 12.24
CA ALA A 93 2.04 8.22 12.43
C ALA A 93 1.26 8.06 11.11
N GLU A 94 1.33 9.05 10.22
CA GLU A 94 0.70 8.98 8.89
C GLU A 94 1.32 7.87 8.04
N ARG A 95 2.66 7.80 7.97
CA ARG A 95 3.37 6.74 7.24
C ARG A 95 3.07 5.36 7.81
N ALA A 96 3.04 5.22 9.13
CA ALA A 96 2.69 3.95 9.77
C ALA A 96 1.25 3.53 9.45
N ALA A 97 0.29 4.47 9.42
CA ALA A 97 -1.08 4.20 9.03
C ALA A 97 -1.20 3.79 7.55
N ILE A 98 -0.49 4.47 6.65
CA ILE A 98 -0.44 4.10 5.23
C ILE A 98 0.18 2.70 5.05
N ALA A 99 1.29 2.42 5.74
CA ALA A 99 1.93 1.10 5.69
C ALA A 99 0.99 0.00 6.22
N GLN A 100 0.25 0.27 7.31
CA GLN A 100 -0.72 -0.68 7.85
C GLN A 100 -1.91 -0.89 6.88
N ALA A 101 -2.42 0.17 6.26
CA ALA A 101 -3.46 0.08 5.25
C ALA A 101 -2.98 -0.70 4.02
N ALA A 102 -1.75 -0.46 3.56
CA ALA A 102 -1.12 -1.18 2.45
C ALA A 102 -0.95 -2.67 2.77
N GLN A 103 -0.52 -3.03 3.98
CA GLN A 103 -0.49 -4.43 4.44
C GLN A 103 -1.88 -5.08 4.43
N GLY A 104 -2.90 -4.35 4.88
CA GLY A 104 -4.29 -4.81 4.82
C GLY A 104 -4.76 -5.07 3.39
N GLN A 105 -4.42 -4.19 2.44
CA GLN A 105 -4.74 -4.43 1.04
C GLN A 105 -3.92 -5.57 0.43
N ALA A 106 -2.64 -5.75 0.82
CA ALA A 106 -1.83 -6.87 0.37
C ALA A 106 -2.43 -8.22 0.77
N ALA A 107 -3.01 -8.33 1.98
CA ALA A 107 -3.73 -9.53 2.40
C ALA A 107 -4.97 -9.79 1.53
N ARG A 108 -5.72 -8.74 1.16
CA ARG A 108 -6.87 -8.86 0.26
C ARG A 108 -6.45 -9.29 -1.15
N MET A 109 -5.33 -8.79 -1.67
CA MET A 109 -4.80 -9.23 -2.96
C MET A 109 -4.39 -10.71 -2.95
N GLU A 110 -3.88 -11.22 -1.82
CA GLU A 110 -3.63 -12.66 -1.66
C GLU A 110 -4.91 -13.48 -1.66
N THR A 111 -5.96 -13.01 -0.97
CA THR A 111 -7.28 -13.67 -1.02
C THR A 111 -7.84 -13.67 -2.44
N LEU A 112 -7.79 -12.52 -3.13
CA LEU A 112 -8.22 -12.40 -4.52
C LEU A 112 -7.42 -13.33 -5.43
N ARG A 113 -6.11 -13.48 -5.20
CA ARG A 113 -5.26 -14.44 -5.91
C ARG A 113 -5.75 -15.88 -5.71
N GLN A 114 -6.13 -16.26 -4.49
CA GLN A 114 -6.67 -17.59 -4.21
C GLN A 114 -8.04 -17.81 -4.85
N GLU A 115 -8.91 -16.80 -4.82
CA GLU A 115 -10.20 -16.84 -5.52
C GLU A 115 -9.99 -17.06 -7.02
N VAL A 116 -9.16 -16.23 -7.65
CA VAL A 116 -8.76 -16.36 -9.05
C VAL A 116 -8.16 -17.74 -9.37
N ALA A 117 -7.32 -18.29 -8.49
CA ALA A 117 -6.73 -19.61 -8.68
C ALA A 117 -7.79 -20.72 -8.73
N ASN A 118 -8.86 -20.59 -7.93
CA ASN A 118 -9.88 -21.64 -7.76
C ASN A 118 -11.08 -21.50 -8.70
N SER A 119 -11.54 -20.28 -9.00
CA SER A 119 -12.76 -20.06 -9.77
C SER A 119 -12.49 -19.78 -11.25
N MET A 120 -11.38 -19.12 -11.57
CA MET A 120 -11.25 -18.48 -12.88
C MET A 120 -10.96 -19.46 -14.01
N GLN A 121 -11.77 -19.40 -15.06
CA GLN A 121 -11.70 -20.26 -16.26
C GLN A 121 -10.95 -19.59 -17.42
N LEU A 122 -9.81 -18.98 -17.13
CA LEU A 122 -8.92 -18.41 -18.15
C LEU A 122 -8.02 -19.47 -18.78
N PRO A 123 -7.50 -19.19 -19.99
CA PRO A 123 -6.37 -19.94 -20.54
C PRO A 123 -5.23 -20.04 -19.51
N PRO A 124 -4.57 -21.20 -19.38
CA PRO A 124 -3.60 -21.44 -18.30
C PRO A 124 -2.47 -20.41 -18.26
N ALA A 125 -1.98 -19.97 -19.42
CA ALA A 125 -0.94 -18.94 -19.52
C ALA A 125 -1.40 -17.57 -19.01
N GLU A 126 -2.64 -17.17 -19.30
CA GLU A 126 -3.18 -15.88 -18.87
C GLU A 126 -3.49 -15.86 -17.37
N LYS A 127 -4.00 -16.99 -16.86
CA LYS A 127 -4.24 -17.20 -15.44
C LYS A 127 -2.96 -17.11 -14.62
N GLU A 128 -1.90 -17.80 -15.05
CA GLU A 128 -0.62 -17.79 -14.35
C GLU A 128 0.01 -16.39 -14.32
N GLU A 129 -0.06 -15.66 -15.44
CA GLU A 129 0.44 -14.28 -15.50
C GLU A 129 -0.34 -13.35 -14.56
N LEU A 130 -1.67 -13.48 -14.49
CA LEU A 130 -2.45 -12.66 -13.56
C LEU A 130 -2.15 -13.00 -12.09
N LEU A 131 -2.02 -14.29 -11.77
CA LEU A 131 -1.63 -14.73 -10.42
C LEU A 131 -0.27 -14.16 -10.01
N ARG A 132 0.68 -14.10 -10.96
CA ARG A 132 2.00 -13.50 -10.77
C ARG A 132 1.89 -11.99 -10.51
N GLN A 133 1.09 -11.28 -11.30
CA GLN A 133 0.89 -9.83 -11.12
C GLN A 133 0.20 -9.49 -9.79
N LEU A 134 -0.77 -10.29 -9.35
CA LEU A 134 -1.41 -10.13 -8.03
C LEU A 134 -0.46 -10.38 -6.87
N ASP A 135 0.41 -11.40 -6.97
CA ASP A 135 1.44 -11.68 -5.97
C ASP A 135 2.49 -10.56 -5.92
N GLU A 136 2.96 -10.10 -7.08
CA GLU A 136 3.90 -8.98 -7.18
C GLU A 136 3.33 -7.70 -6.53
N LEU A 137 2.06 -7.36 -6.82
CA LEU A 137 1.36 -6.26 -6.17
C LEU A 137 1.30 -6.44 -4.64
N ALA A 138 0.95 -7.63 -4.15
CA ALA A 138 0.88 -7.90 -2.72
C ALA A 138 2.25 -7.75 -2.04
N GLN A 139 3.33 -8.21 -2.69
CA GLN A 139 4.69 -8.05 -2.18
C GLN A 139 5.13 -6.59 -2.14
N GLN A 140 4.88 -5.83 -3.21
CA GLN A 140 5.21 -4.41 -3.28
C GLN A 140 4.45 -3.60 -2.22
N LEU A 141 3.16 -3.90 -2.00
CA LEU A 141 2.36 -3.28 -0.95
C LEU A 141 2.87 -3.60 0.47
N ARG A 142 3.42 -4.80 0.70
CA ARG A 142 4.04 -5.15 1.99
C ARG A 142 5.39 -4.48 2.19
N ALA A 143 6.17 -4.32 1.12
CA ALA A 143 7.49 -3.67 1.15
C ALA A 143 7.38 -2.15 1.29
N ASN A 144 6.20 -1.59 1.03
CA ASN A 144 5.96 -0.16 1.09
C ASN A 144 6.10 0.39 2.52
N GLN A 145 6.98 1.38 2.69
CA GLN A 145 7.32 2.02 3.97
C GLN A 145 6.41 3.21 4.33
N GLY A 146 5.19 3.25 3.78
CA GLY A 146 4.21 4.31 4.01
C GLY A 146 4.19 5.38 2.92
N ASP A 147 4.68 5.07 1.72
CA ASP A 147 4.55 5.90 0.53
C ASP A 147 3.20 5.65 -0.16
N ARG A 148 2.31 6.62 -0.08
CA ARG A 148 0.97 6.54 -0.66
C ARG A 148 1.01 6.51 -2.18
N GLU A 149 1.84 7.36 -2.79
CA GLU A 149 1.85 7.55 -4.23
C GLU A 149 2.34 6.27 -4.92
N ASP A 150 3.37 5.65 -4.34
CA ASP A 150 3.88 4.36 -4.79
C ASP A 150 2.80 3.26 -4.72
N ALA A 151 2.11 3.10 -3.57
CA ALA A 151 1.07 2.08 -3.44
C ALA A 151 -0.07 2.28 -4.45
N LEU A 152 -0.52 3.53 -4.64
CA LEU A 152 -1.56 3.85 -5.62
C LEU A 152 -1.09 3.65 -7.05
N ALA A 153 0.19 3.89 -7.33
CA ALA A 153 0.79 3.64 -8.63
C ALA A 153 0.78 2.14 -8.96
N GLU A 154 1.13 1.26 -8.02
CA GLU A 154 1.10 -0.19 -8.27
C GLU A 154 -0.31 -0.71 -8.53
N PHE A 155 -1.32 -0.23 -7.77
CA PHE A 155 -2.72 -0.51 -8.09
C PHE A 155 -3.11 -0.04 -9.49
N SER A 156 -2.64 1.13 -9.89
CA SER A 156 -2.97 1.72 -11.21
C SER A 156 -2.32 0.95 -12.35
N LYS A 157 -1.09 0.46 -12.18
CA LYS A 157 -0.42 -0.40 -13.18
C LYS A 157 -1.20 -1.69 -13.40
N LEU A 158 -1.61 -2.37 -12.32
CA LEU A 158 -2.40 -3.60 -12.43
C LEU A 158 -3.78 -3.34 -13.05
N ALA A 159 -4.47 -2.29 -12.60
CA ALA A 159 -5.79 -1.93 -13.14
C ALA A 159 -5.72 -1.61 -14.64
N GLU A 160 -4.68 -0.93 -15.10
CA GLU A 160 -4.47 -0.63 -16.51
C GLU A 160 -4.15 -1.90 -17.31
N ALA A 161 -3.30 -2.79 -16.79
CA ALA A 161 -3.00 -4.08 -17.41
C ALA A 161 -4.26 -4.95 -17.56
N LEU A 162 -5.13 -4.98 -16.54
CA LEU A 162 -6.42 -5.66 -16.59
C LEU A 162 -7.36 -5.01 -17.61
N ARG A 163 -7.42 -3.68 -17.64
CA ARG A 163 -8.28 -2.93 -18.57
C ARG A 163 -7.90 -3.14 -20.03
N GLN A 164 -6.61 -3.29 -20.33
CA GLN A 164 -6.10 -3.59 -21.67
C GLN A 164 -6.48 -4.99 -22.16
N LYS A 165 -6.67 -5.94 -21.24
CA LYS A 165 -7.12 -7.30 -21.54
C LYS A 165 -8.64 -7.40 -21.73
N LEU A 166 -9.38 -6.43 -21.20
CA LEU A 166 -10.83 -6.42 -21.28
C LEU A 166 -11.29 -6.06 -22.70
N ASP A 167 -12.17 -6.87 -23.27
CA ASP A 167 -12.77 -6.57 -24.57
C ASP A 167 -13.94 -5.57 -24.38
N PRO A 168 -13.86 -4.36 -24.95
CA PRO A 168 -14.95 -3.39 -24.88
C PRO A 168 -16.24 -3.89 -25.55
N ALA A 169 -16.16 -4.87 -26.45
CA ALA A 169 -17.30 -5.49 -27.11
C ALA A 169 -17.87 -6.69 -26.35
N ALA A 170 -17.29 -7.10 -25.21
CA ALA A 170 -17.76 -8.26 -24.44
C ALA A 170 -19.24 -8.15 -24.03
N ALA A 171 -19.69 -6.96 -23.62
CA ALA A 171 -21.09 -6.75 -23.24
C ALA A 171 -22.05 -6.90 -24.44
N SER A 172 -21.68 -6.37 -25.62
CA SER A 172 -22.47 -6.56 -26.85
C SER A 172 -22.45 -8.01 -27.33
N HIS A 173 -21.32 -8.69 -27.19
CA HIS A 173 -21.20 -10.11 -27.52
C HIS A 173 -22.10 -10.96 -26.62
N GLN A 174 -22.12 -10.68 -25.31
CA GLN A 174 -23.01 -11.36 -24.37
C GLN A 174 -24.48 -11.22 -24.77
N GLN A 175 -24.93 -9.99 -25.06
CA GLN A 175 -26.31 -9.74 -25.50
C GLN A 175 -26.65 -10.49 -26.80
N ALA A 176 -25.70 -10.54 -27.74
CA ALA A 176 -25.89 -11.27 -28.99
C ALA A 176 -25.98 -12.79 -28.76
N LEU A 177 -25.13 -13.35 -27.90
CA LEU A 177 -25.18 -14.78 -27.57
C LEU A 177 -26.45 -15.14 -26.78
N ASP A 178 -26.90 -14.28 -25.87
CA ASP A 178 -28.14 -14.50 -25.11
C ASP A 178 -29.36 -14.49 -26.05
N ALA A 179 -29.40 -13.56 -27.02
CA ALA A 179 -30.44 -13.52 -28.05
C ALA A 179 -30.40 -14.77 -28.95
N LEU A 180 -29.20 -15.18 -29.39
CA LEU A 180 -28.98 -16.39 -30.17
C LEU A 180 -29.45 -17.64 -29.41
N ALA A 181 -29.09 -17.75 -28.12
CA ALA A 181 -29.49 -18.86 -27.27
C ALA A 181 -31.02 -18.91 -27.09
N ALA A 182 -31.66 -17.77 -26.84
CA ALA A 182 -33.12 -17.69 -26.71
C ALA A 182 -33.84 -18.13 -28.01
N GLN A 183 -33.29 -17.74 -29.16
CA GLN A 183 -33.87 -18.08 -30.47
C GLN A 183 -33.64 -19.55 -30.82
N LEU A 184 -32.47 -20.11 -30.52
CA LEU A 184 -32.19 -21.55 -30.62
C LEU A 184 -33.11 -22.36 -29.70
N GLN A 185 -33.37 -21.87 -28.49
CA GLN A 185 -34.25 -22.53 -27.55
C GLN A 185 -35.72 -22.50 -28.01
N ALA A 186 -36.17 -21.41 -28.63
CA ALA A 186 -37.50 -21.33 -29.26
C ALA A 186 -37.64 -22.30 -30.44
N LEU A 187 -36.58 -22.48 -31.24
CA LEU A 187 -36.54 -23.46 -32.32
C LEU A 187 -36.57 -24.91 -31.78
N ALA A 188 -35.82 -25.18 -30.70
CA ALA A 188 -35.80 -26.49 -30.05
C ALA A 188 -37.14 -26.84 -29.35
N GLN A 189 -37.82 -25.87 -28.74
CA GLN A 189 -39.14 -26.07 -28.11
C GLN A 189 -40.26 -26.42 -29.10
N ASN A 190 -40.12 -26.03 -30.37
CA ASN A 190 -41.05 -26.43 -31.43
C ASN A 190 -40.80 -27.86 -31.93
N GLN A 191 -39.82 -28.58 -31.38
CA GLN A 191 -39.58 -29.99 -31.73
C GLN A 191 -40.44 -30.95 -30.90
N PRO A 192 -40.90 -32.07 -31.49
CA PRO A 192 -41.83 -33.00 -30.85
C PRO A 192 -41.24 -33.79 -29.67
N ASN A 193 -39.92 -33.75 -29.45
CA ASN A 193 -39.24 -34.48 -28.36
C ASN A 193 -38.74 -33.49 -27.29
N ASN A 194 -39.47 -33.44 -26.18
CA ASN A 194 -39.50 -32.37 -25.18
C ASN A 194 -38.32 -32.36 -24.18
N ASN A 195 -37.08 -32.49 -24.65
CA ASN A 195 -35.90 -32.27 -23.82
C ASN A 195 -35.34 -30.88 -24.11
N SER A 196 -35.84 -29.85 -23.42
CA SER A 196 -35.30 -28.49 -23.51
C SER A 196 -33.82 -28.50 -23.08
N PRO A 197 -32.87 -28.28 -23.99
CA PRO A 197 -31.46 -28.17 -23.63
C PRO A 197 -31.26 -26.90 -22.79
N GLN A 198 -30.39 -27.00 -21.77
CA GLN A 198 -30.04 -25.87 -20.91
C GLN A 198 -29.02 -24.96 -21.59
N ASP A 199 -28.22 -25.54 -22.49
CA ASP A 199 -27.19 -24.84 -23.26
C ASP A 199 -27.49 -24.80 -24.76
N GLY A 200 -27.25 -23.67 -25.40
CA GLY A 200 -27.45 -23.51 -26.84
C GLY A 200 -26.59 -24.46 -27.69
N ALA A 201 -25.44 -24.90 -27.16
CA ALA A 201 -24.58 -25.88 -27.81
C ALA A 201 -25.22 -27.29 -27.85
N GLU A 202 -25.86 -27.70 -26.76
CA GLU A 202 -26.63 -28.95 -26.70
C GLU A 202 -27.87 -28.85 -27.60
N ALA A 203 -28.51 -27.68 -27.66
CA ALA A 203 -29.63 -27.41 -28.57
C ALA A 203 -29.25 -27.68 -30.02
N LEU A 204 -28.10 -27.17 -30.47
CA LEU A 204 -27.59 -27.36 -31.82
C LEU A 204 -27.29 -28.84 -32.12
N GLN A 205 -26.74 -29.58 -31.16
CA GLN A 205 -26.46 -31.01 -31.34
C GLN A 205 -27.75 -31.84 -31.45
N GLN A 206 -28.76 -31.54 -30.63
CA GLN A 206 -30.07 -32.21 -30.70
C GLN A 206 -30.84 -31.86 -31.97
N LEU A 207 -30.77 -30.61 -32.41
CA LEU A 207 -31.29 -30.16 -33.71
C LEU A 207 -30.64 -30.92 -34.85
N ALA A 208 -29.32 -31.12 -34.80
CA ALA A 208 -28.61 -31.87 -35.84
C ALA A 208 -28.97 -33.36 -35.86
N ALA A 209 -29.18 -33.98 -34.69
CA ALA A 209 -29.60 -35.37 -34.60
C ALA A 209 -31.04 -35.59 -35.13
N SER A 210 -31.92 -34.62 -34.92
CA SER A 210 -33.33 -34.66 -35.36
C SER A 210 -33.52 -34.27 -36.84
N LEU A 211 -32.48 -33.78 -37.53
CA LEU A 211 -32.53 -33.45 -38.97
C LEU A 211 -32.96 -34.62 -39.87
N ALA A 212 -32.56 -35.84 -39.51
CA ALA A 212 -32.91 -37.03 -40.27
C ALA A 212 -34.40 -37.39 -40.20
N GLU A 213 -35.11 -36.87 -39.19
CA GLU A 213 -36.54 -37.13 -38.96
C GLU A 213 -37.44 -35.97 -39.45
N LEU A 214 -36.84 -34.83 -39.84
CA LEU A 214 -37.56 -33.65 -40.30
C LEU A 214 -38.05 -33.77 -41.74
N THR A 215 -39.22 -33.19 -42.03
CA THR A 215 -39.75 -33.09 -43.40
C THR A 215 -38.95 -32.07 -44.24
N PRO A 216 -38.98 -32.15 -45.58
CA PRO A 216 -38.31 -31.18 -46.45
C PRO A 216 -38.76 -29.74 -46.22
N GLU A 217 -40.04 -29.52 -45.88
CA GLU A 217 -40.54 -28.19 -45.50
C GLU A 217 -39.88 -27.70 -44.20
N GLY A 218 -39.79 -28.57 -43.18
CA GLY A 218 -39.17 -28.24 -41.89
C GLY A 218 -37.67 -27.97 -42.00
N GLN A 219 -36.96 -28.69 -42.87
CA GLN A 219 -35.54 -28.42 -43.16
C GLN A 219 -35.35 -27.03 -43.79
N THR A 220 -36.27 -26.61 -44.67
CA THR A 220 -36.19 -25.29 -45.32
C THR A 220 -36.41 -24.15 -44.33
N GLU A 221 -37.38 -24.29 -43.42
CA GLU A 221 -37.67 -23.30 -42.37
C GLU A 221 -36.49 -23.18 -41.40
N LEU A 222 -35.92 -24.31 -40.98
CA LEU A 222 -34.77 -24.37 -40.10
C LEU A 222 -33.51 -23.76 -40.75
N ALA A 223 -33.26 -24.04 -42.03
CA ALA A 223 -32.17 -23.43 -42.77
C ALA A 223 -32.31 -21.89 -42.86
N GLN A 224 -33.53 -21.38 -43.07
CA GLN A 224 -33.78 -19.93 -43.09
C GLN A 224 -33.55 -19.29 -41.71
N ALA A 225 -34.01 -19.93 -40.64
CA ALA A 225 -33.79 -19.46 -39.28
C ALA A 225 -32.28 -19.43 -38.94
N LEU A 226 -31.54 -20.49 -39.27
CA LEU A 226 -30.08 -20.54 -39.08
C LEU A 226 -29.32 -19.49 -39.91
N ALA A 227 -29.77 -19.22 -41.14
CA ALA A 227 -29.17 -18.17 -41.97
C ALA A 227 -29.41 -16.76 -41.39
N GLN A 228 -30.56 -16.51 -40.77
CA GLN A 228 -30.82 -15.26 -40.05
C GLN A 228 -29.90 -15.14 -38.83
N LEU A 229 -29.77 -16.20 -38.05
CA LEU A 229 -28.86 -16.27 -36.90
C LEU A 229 -27.40 -16.04 -37.31
N ALA A 230 -26.97 -16.61 -38.43
CA ALA A 230 -25.64 -16.37 -38.98
C ALA A 230 -25.40 -14.89 -39.30
N ASN A 231 -26.40 -14.20 -39.87
CA ASN A 231 -26.29 -12.77 -40.18
C ASN A 231 -26.25 -11.91 -38.90
N GLU A 232 -26.97 -12.29 -37.85
CA GLU A 232 -26.95 -11.59 -36.56
C GLU A 232 -25.62 -11.80 -35.84
N ALA A 233 -25.10 -13.04 -35.81
CA ALA A 233 -23.77 -13.36 -35.29
C ALA A 233 -22.66 -12.59 -36.04
N GLY A 234 -22.79 -12.45 -37.36
CA GLY A 234 -21.85 -11.68 -38.18
C GLY A 234 -21.87 -10.18 -37.86
N GLN A 235 -23.05 -9.61 -37.65
CA GLN A 235 -23.22 -8.19 -37.29
C GLN A 235 -22.70 -7.87 -35.89
N SER A 236 -22.74 -8.84 -34.99
CA SER A 236 -22.27 -8.70 -33.60
C SER A 236 -20.77 -9.00 -33.44
N GLY A 237 -20.04 -9.30 -34.53
CA GLY A 237 -18.59 -9.50 -34.51
C GLY A 237 -18.14 -10.95 -34.37
N GLN A 238 -19.06 -11.92 -34.25
CA GLN A 238 -18.74 -13.35 -34.19
C GLN A 238 -18.65 -13.96 -35.61
N SER A 239 -17.62 -13.57 -36.37
CA SER A 239 -17.44 -14.05 -37.75
C SER A 239 -17.34 -15.58 -37.84
N ASP A 240 -16.64 -16.24 -36.92
CA ASP A 240 -16.47 -17.70 -36.93
C ASP A 240 -17.79 -18.43 -36.64
N LEU A 241 -18.60 -17.89 -35.73
CA LEU A 241 -19.93 -18.41 -35.40
C LEU A 241 -20.90 -18.20 -36.59
N ALA A 242 -20.83 -17.04 -37.25
CA ALA A 242 -21.59 -16.78 -38.47
C ALA A 242 -21.25 -17.74 -39.61
N GLN A 243 -19.96 -18.04 -39.82
CA GLN A 243 -19.51 -18.97 -40.85
C GLN A 243 -20.00 -20.40 -40.60
N THR A 244 -19.88 -20.88 -39.35
CA THR A 244 -20.33 -22.23 -38.97
C THR A 244 -21.85 -22.37 -39.04
N LEU A 245 -22.62 -21.36 -38.61
CA LEU A 245 -24.09 -21.34 -38.76
C LEU A 245 -24.52 -21.28 -40.23
N SER A 246 -23.83 -20.51 -41.06
CA SER A 246 -24.13 -20.45 -42.50
C SER A 246 -23.86 -21.79 -43.19
N ALA A 247 -22.75 -22.46 -42.83
CA ALA A 247 -22.44 -23.80 -43.32
C ALA A 247 -23.49 -24.83 -42.87
N LEU A 248 -23.95 -24.74 -41.62
CA LEU A 248 -25.03 -25.58 -41.11
C LEU A 248 -26.33 -25.35 -41.90
N ALA A 249 -26.74 -24.10 -42.11
CA ALA A 249 -27.93 -23.76 -42.89
C ALA A 249 -27.87 -24.35 -44.31
N GLN A 250 -26.71 -24.27 -44.98
CA GLN A 250 -26.51 -24.84 -46.31
C GLN A 250 -26.55 -26.37 -46.31
N ALA A 251 -25.99 -27.02 -45.29
CA ALA A 251 -26.00 -28.49 -45.17
C ALA A 251 -27.41 -29.03 -44.91
N VAL A 252 -28.18 -28.34 -44.06
CA VAL A 252 -29.59 -28.62 -43.82
C VAL A 252 -30.40 -28.47 -45.11
N GLN A 253 -30.19 -27.38 -45.85
CA GLN A 253 -30.91 -27.13 -47.10
C GLN A 253 -30.63 -28.19 -48.18
N GLN A 254 -29.42 -28.77 -48.17
CA GLN A 254 -29.02 -29.85 -49.08
C GLN A 254 -29.50 -31.24 -48.62
N GLY A 255 -30.06 -31.35 -47.41
CA GLY A 255 -30.46 -32.63 -46.82
C GLY A 255 -29.28 -33.54 -46.47
N ASP A 256 -28.07 -32.99 -46.39
CA ASP A 256 -26.86 -33.76 -46.04
C ASP A 256 -26.71 -33.81 -44.51
N GLY A 257 -27.30 -34.83 -43.90
CA GLY A 257 -27.26 -35.03 -42.45
C GLY A 257 -25.84 -35.22 -41.90
N ALA A 258 -24.89 -35.75 -42.68
CA ALA A 258 -23.51 -35.93 -42.23
C ALA A 258 -22.78 -34.58 -42.16
N THR A 259 -22.91 -33.77 -43.21
CA THR A 259 -22.33 -32.42 -43.23
C THR A 259 -23.01 -31.51 -42.21
N ALA A 260 -24.33 -31.64 -42.04
CA ALA A 260 -25.07 -30.86 -41.04
C ALA A 260 -24.66 -31.24 -39.60
N ALA A 261 -24.46 -32.52 -39.30
CA ALA A 261 -23.94 -32.94 -38.00
C ALA A 261 -22.54 -32.36 -37.70
N SER A 262 -21.63 -32.39 -38.68
CA SER A 262 -20.29 -31.82 -38.52
C SER A 262 -20.32 -30.29 -38.34
N ALA A 263 -21.17 -29.59 -39.11
CA ALA A 263 -21.32 -28.14 -39.01
C ALA A 263 -21.96 -27.73 -37.67
N ALA A 264 -22.95 -28.49 -37.19
CA ALA A 264 -23.59 -28.26 -35.91
C ALA A 264 -22.63 -28.48 -34.74
N GLN A 265 -21.79 -29.53 -34.82
CA GLN A 265 -20.75 -29.75 -33.81
C GLN A 265 -19.75 -28.59 -33.78
N SER A 266 -19.31 -28.11 -34.94
CA SER A 266 -18.40 -26.95 -35.02
C SER A 266 -19.04 -25.67 -34.47
N ALA A 267 -20.32 -25.43 -34.78
CA ALA A 267 -21.07 -24.29 -34.25
C ALA A 267 -21.27 -24.38 -32.73
N ALA A 268 -21.55 -25.57 -32.20
CA ALA A 268 -21.69 -25.83 -30.77
C ALA A 268 -20.37 -25.60 -30.02
N GLU A 269 -19.24 -26.07 -30.58
CA GLU A 269 -17.90 -25.81 -30.03
C GLU A 269 -17.56 -24.32 -30.03
N GLN A 270 -17.86 -23.60 -31.12
CA GLN A 270 -17.63 -22.16 -31.21
C GLN A 270 -18.50 -21.37 -30.21
N LEU A 271 -19.75 -21.78 -30.02
CA LEU A 271 -20.65 -21.17 -29.05
C LEU A 271 -20.16 -21.39 -27.61
N ALA A 272 -19.75 -22.62 -27.27
CA ALA A 272 -19.20 -22.95 -25.96
C ALA A 272 -17.90 -22.19 -25.68
N GLN A 273 -17.01 -22.07 -26.67
CA GLN A 273 -15.78 -21.29 -26.55
C GLN A 273 -16.07 -19.79 -26.36
N SER A 274 -17.05 -19.24 -27.08
CA SER A 274 -17.48 -17.85 -26.93
C SER A 274 -18.06 -17.58 -25.54
N GLN A 275 -18.86 -18.51 -25.01
CA GLN A 275 -19.44 -18.41 -23.66
C GLN A 275 -18.36 -18.49 -22.57
N ALA A 276 -17.37 -19.37 -22.73
CA ALA A 276 -16.21 -19.46 -21.83
C ALA A 276 -15.33 -18.20 -21.89
N ALA A 277 -15.17 -17.59 -23.07
CA ALA A 277 -14.46 -16.32 -23.20
C ALA A 277 -15.21 -15.18 -22.48
N LEU A 278 -16.54 -15.15 -22.57
CA LEU A 278 -17.36 -14.15 -21.85
C LEU A 278 -17.33 -14.34 -20.35
N SER A 279 -17.39 -15.57 -19.83
CA SER A 279 -17.26 -15.81 -18.40
C SER A 279 -15.89 -15.35 -17.89
N ALA A 280 -14.81 -15.66 -18.61
CA ALA A 280 -13.49 -15.16 -18.30
C ALA A 280 -13.42 -13.62 -18.30
N GLN A 281 -14.08 -12.94 -19.25
CA GLN A 281 -14.17 -11.47 -19.26
C GLN A 281 -14.93 -10.91 -18.05
N ALA A 282 -16.02 -11.56 -17.64
CA ALA A 282 -16.77 -11.15 -16.45
C ALA A 282 -15.94 -11.32 -15.17
N GLU A 283 -15.17 -12.40 -15.05
CA GLU A 283 -14.26 -12.63 -13.93
C GLU A 283 -13.08 -11.63 -13.91
N LEU A 284 -12.53 -11.28 -15.08
CA LEU A 284 -11.53 -10.21 -15.21
C LEU A 284 -12.08 -8.86 -14.79
N GLN A 285 -13.31 -8.53 -15.21
CA GLN A 285 -13.99 -7.29 -14.82
C GLN A 285 -14.22 -7.24 -13.31
N GLN A 286 -14.69 -8.34 -12.71
CA GLN A 286 -14.85 -8.44 -11.26
C GLN A 286 -13.51 -8.26 -10.53
N THR A 287 -12.43 -8.85 -11.06
CA THR A 287 -11.07 -8.69 -10.50
C THR A 287 -10.62 -7.22 -10.57
N LEU A 288 -10.84 -6.57 -11.71
CA LEU A 288 -10.55 -5.15 -11.90
C LEU A 288 -11.34 -4.28 -10.90
N ASP A 289 -12.62 -4.56 -10.70
CA ASP A 289 -13.46 -3.83 -9.75
C ASP A 289 -12.96 -4.00 -8.30
N GLN A 290 -12.51 -5.20 -7.93
CA GLN A 290 -11.90 -5.46 -6.63
C GLN A 290 -10.57 -4.71 -6.44
N VAL A 291 -9.71 -4.69 -7.46
CA VAL A 291 -8.45 -3.92 -7.46
C VAL A 291 -8.72 -2.41 -7.33
N GLN A 292 -9.72 -1.90 -8.05
CA GLN A 292 -10.13 -0.49 -7.97
C GLN A 292 -10.73 -0.14 -6.60
N SER A 293 -11.55 -1.04 -6.04
CA SER A 293 -12.11 -0.89 -4.69
C SER A 293 -11.00 -0.84 -3.62
N ALA A 294 -10.01 -1.73 -3.72
CA ALA A 294 -8.84 -1.73 -2.84
C ALA A 294 -8.05 -0.42 -2.92
N ARG A 295 -7.83 0.09 -4.14
CA ARG A 295 -7.20 1.40 -4.38
C ARG A 295 -7.99 2.55 -3.74
N GLN A 296 -9.32 2.57 -3.90
CA GLN A 296 -10.18 3.60 -3.30
C GLN A 296 -10.16 3.53 -1.77
N ALA A 297 -10.21 2.32 -1.20
CA ALA A 297 -10.11 2.12 0.25
C ALA A 297 -8.78 2.62 0.80
N LEU A 298 -7.67 2.37 0.10
CA LEU A 298 -6.36 2.91 0.48
C LEU A 298 -6.35 4.44 0.43
N ALA A 299 -6.87 5.05 -0.63
CA ALA A 299 -6.96 6.50 -0.76
C ALA A 299 -7.81 7.15 0.34
N GLN A 300 -8.95 6.54 0.70
CA GLN A 300 -9.84 7.04 1.77
C GLN A 300 -9.22 6.90 3.16
N SER A 301 -8.53 5.79 3.43
CA SER A 301 -7.86 5.56 4.72
C SER A 301 -6.79 6.61 5.02
N ALA A 302 -6.09 7.09 3.99
CA ALA A 302 -5.14 8.17 4.11
C ALA A 302 -5.83 9.53 4.37
N GLN A 303 -6.99 9.77 3.75
CA GLN A 303 -7.67 11.06 3.79
C GLN A 303 -8.40 11.32 5.11
N ALA A 304 -8.99 10.28 5.72
CA ALA A 304 -9.67 10.37 7.03
C ALA A 304 -8.72 10.79 8.17
N GLN A 305 -7.46 10.36 8.11
CA GLN A 305 -6.45 10.68 9.13
C GLN A 305 -5.90 12.10 8.99
N GLN A 306 -5.77 12.61 7.75
CA GLN A 306 -5.29 13.97 7.47
C GLN A 306 -6.26 15.05 7.98
N SER A 307 -7.57 14.78 7.98
CA SER A 307 -8.58 15.66 8.61
C SER A 307 -8.63 15.56 10.14
N GLY A 308 -8.27 14.41 10.71
CA GLY A 308 -8.24 14.20 12.16
C GLY A 308 -7.07 14.89 12.87
N GLY A 309 -5.94 15.05 12.18
CA GLY A 309 -4.75 15.75 12.72
C GLY A 309 -4.86 17.28 12.77
N ALA A 310 -5.80 17.88 12.03
CA ALA A 310 -5.99 19.34 11.99
C ALA A 310 -6.90 19.89 13.11
N ALA A 311 -7.52 19.01 13.91
CA ALA A 311 -8.49 19.37 14.95
C ALA A 311 -8.02 19.09 16.39
N GLY A 312 -6.75 18.70 16.59
CA GLY A 312 -6.16 18.34 17.89
C GLY A 312 -5.12 19.35 18.39
#